data_AF-A0A7W1YM78-F1
#
_entry.id   AF-A0A7W1YM78-F1
#
_cell.length_a   1.000
_cell.length_b   1.000
_cell.length_c   1.000
_cell.angle_alpha   90.00
_cell.angle_beta   90.00
_cell.angle_gamma   90.00
#
_symmetry.space_group_name_H-M   'P 1'
#
loop_
_entity.id
_entity.type
_entity.pdbx_description
1 polymer ?
#
loop_
_entity_poly.entity_id
_entity_poly.type
_entity_poly.pdbx_seq_one_letter_code
_entity_poly.pdbx_strand_id
1 'polypeptide(L)'
;MGKKHSSSNGDTPAIEVAPKTDAVATKKKAPQATERTVQVAAPERSAMTGAPPDPNYPQYRIEPEQHMKLASFEPDASEHYHSGKDVKDELDLQRKRIEDLQARLYAERKQGLLIVLQAMDTGGKDGTVRGVFQGVNPQGCQVWSFKAPSSEELEHDFLWRYHKKVPERGMITIFNRSHYE
;
A
#
# COMPACT_ATOMS: atom_id res chain seq x y z
N MET A 1 -94.85 -4.81 12.40
CA MET A 1 -95.46 -4.69 11.05
C MET A 1 -95.97 -3.27 10.87
N GLY A 2 -95.37 -2.48 9.97
CA GLY A 2 -95.78 -1.09 9.73
C GLY A 2 -94.92 -0.38 8.68
N LYS A 3 -95.15 -0.72 7.41
CA LYS A 3 -94.86 0.10 6.22
C LYS A 3 -95.71 1.39 6.32
N LYS A 4 -95.42 2.57 5.78
CA LYS A 4 -94.88 2.99 4.47
C LYS A 4 -94.82 4.55 4.45
N HIS A 5 -94.25 5.09 3.36
CA HIS A 5 -94.16 6.50 2.90
C HIS A 5 -92.84 7.21 3.24
N SER A 6 -92.17 7.89 2.31
CA SER A 6 -92.35 8.07 0.87
C SER A 6 -91.13 8.78 0.27
N SER A 7 -91.00 8.61 -1.04
CA SER A 7 -90.51 9.56 -2.06
C SER A 7 -89.03 9.95 -2.13
N SER A 8 -88.55 9.76 -3.36
CA SER A 8 -87.27 10.06 -3.98
C SER A 8 -87.05 11.55 -4.29
N ASN A 9 -85.78 11.87 -4.58
CA ASN A 9 -85.21 12.78 -5.59
C ASN A 9 -83.92 13.38 -4.99
N GLY A 10 -82.74 13.41 -5.60
CA GLY A 10 -82.29 13.10 -6.96
C GLY A 10 -80.77 13.34 -7.00
N ASP A 11 -80.19 13.10 -8.18
CA ASP A 11 -78.92 13.62 -8.69
C ASP A 11 -77.60 13.31 -7.97
N THR A 12 -76.85 12.38 -8.58
CA THR A 12 -75.38 12.37 -8.59
C THR A 12 -74.94 13.25 -9.78
N PRO A 13 -73.84 14.02 -9.71
CA PRO A 13 -72.57 13.44 -10.18
C PRO A 13 -71.27 14.07 -9.59
N ALA A 14 -70.16 13.49 -10.05
CA ALA A 14 -68.82 14.07 -10.20
C ALA A 14 -67.86 14.02 -9.00
N ILE A 15 -66.90 13.10 -9.14
CA ILE A 15 -65.63 13.07 -8.41
C ILE A 15 -64.79 14.23 -8.95
N GLU A 16 -64.53 15.21 -8.10
CA GLU A 16 -63.73 16.39 -8.41
C GLU A 16 -62.23 16.06 -8.28
N VAL A 17 -61.51 16.26 -9.38
CA VAL A 17 -60.05 16.11 -9.49
C VAL A 17 -59.41 17.36 -8.87
N ALA A 18 -58.61 17.16 -7.82
CA ALA A 18 -57.91 18.22 -7.10
C ALA A 18 -56.88 18.96 -7.99
N PRO A 19 -56.67 20.28 -7.78
CA PRO A 19 -55.78 21.09 -8.61
C PRO A 19 -54.30 20.85 -8.28
N LYS A 20 -53.47 20.99 -9.32
CA LYS A 20 -52.01 21.01 -9.26
C LYS A 20 -51.54 22.15 -8.35
N THR A 21 -50.77 21.82 -7.32
CA THR A 21 -50.11 22.79 -6.45
C THR A 21 -48.64 22.93 -6.82
N ASP A 22 -48.19 24.19 -6.81
CA ASP A 22 -46.91 24.67 -7.29
C ASP A 22 -45.70 24.08 -6.56
N ALA A 23 -44.64 23.86 -7.33
CA ALA A 23 -43.35 23.39 -6.85
C ALA A 23 -42.67 24.43 -5.95
N VAL A 24 -42.73 24.22 -4.63
CA VAL A 24 -41.90 24.95 -3.65
C VAL A 24 -40.50 24.33 -3.63
N ALA A 25 -39.54 25.05 -4.20
CA ALA A 25 -38.13 24.70 -4.19
C ALA A 25 -37.59 24.63 -2.75
N THR A 26 -37.42 23.42 -2.23
CA THR A 26 -36.78 23.20 -0.93
C THR A 26 -35.33 22.78 -1.16
N LYS A 27 -34.40 23.73 -1.03
CA LYS A 27 -32.95 23.44 -0.99
C LYS A 27 -32.64 22.65 0.28
N LYS A 28 -32.63 21.31 0.20
CA LYS A 28 -32.09 20.44 1.25
C LYS A 28 -30.56 20.57 1.25
N LYS A 29 -30.03 21.23 2.28
CA LYS A 29 -28.60 21.32 2.58
C LYS A 29 -28.12 19.92 3.01
N ALA A 30 -27.25 19.31 2.22
CA ALA A 30 -26.61 18.02 2.54
C ALA A 30 -25.82 18.15 3.86
N PRO A 31 -25.79 17.11 4.72
CA PRO A 31 -24.94 17.13 5.90
C PRO A 31 -23.48 17.13 5.43
N GLN A 32 -22.73 18.15 5.85
CA GLN A 32 -21.29 18.25 5.61
C GLN A 32 -20.62 16.98 6.15
N ALA A 33 -19.95 16.25 5.26
CA ALA A 33 -19.06 15.18 5.64
C ALA A 33 -17.97 15.78 6.53
N THR A 34 -17.90 15.29 7.76
CA THR A 34 -16.85 15.64 8.71
C THR A 34 -15.52 15.18 8.13
N GLU A 35 -14.75 16.10 7.56
CA GLU A 35 -13.33 15.90 7.28
C GLU A 35 -12.61 15.72 8.61
N ARG A 36 -12.55 14.47 9.09
CA ARG A 36 -11.51 14.09 10.04
C ARG A 36 -10.21 14.09 9.25
N THR A 37 -9.49 15.20 9.31
CA THR A 37 -8.08 15.26 8.95
C THR A 37 -7.38 14.22 9.82
N VAL A 38 -7.10 13.05 9.24
CA VAL A 38 -6.17 12.11 9.84
C VAL A 38 -4.86 12.85 9.89
N GLN A 39 -4.37 13.14 11.10
CA GLN A 39 -2.99 13.53 11.29
C GLN A 39 -2.15 12.34 10.82
N VAL A 40 -1.75 12.37 9.55
CA VAL A 40 -0.71 11.48 9.04
C VAL A 40 0.49 11.76 9.93
N ALA A 41 0.89 10.75 10.72
CA ALA A 41 2.09 10.83 11.52
C ALA A 41 3.21 11.32 10.61
N ALA A 42 3.98 12.31 11.08
CA ALA A 42 5.10 12.89 10.33
C ALA A 42 5.92 11.77 9.67
N PRO A 43 6.36 11.95 8.41
CA PRO A 43 7.09 10.92 7.69
C PRO A 43 8.30 10.48 8.52
N GLU A 44 8.60 9.19 8.40
CA GLU A 44 9.71 8.45 9.00
C GLU A 44 10.75 9.35 9.69
N ARG A 45 10.81 9.28 11.03
CA ARG A 45 12.04 9.71 11.71
C ARG A 45 13.16 8.90 11.10
N SER A 46 14.11 9.54 10.40
CA SER A 46 15.37 8.90 10.03
C SER A 46 15.97 8.35 11.31
N ALA A 47 15.85 7.03 11.53
CA ALA A 47 16.35 6.38 12.73
C ALA A 47 17.89 6.42 12.76
N MET A 48 18.51 6.75 11.64
CA MET A 48 19.94 6.96 11.50
C MET A 48 20.23 8.46 11.35
N THR A 49 20.88 9.04 12.34
CA THR A 49 21.39 10.42 12.32
C THR A 49 22.79 10.53 11.70
N GLY A 50 23.32 9.43 11.16
CA GLY A 50 24.63 9.35 10.53
C GLY A 50 24.56 8.81 9.10
N ALA A 51 25.62 9.03 8.32
CA ALA A 51 25.74 8.46 6.98
C ALA A 51 25.65 6.91 7.03
N PRO A 52 25.07 6.26 6.00
CA PRO A 52 25.09 4.81 5.91
C PRO A 52 26.53 4.29 6.01
N PRO A 53 26.76 3.14 6.69
CA PRO A 53 28.08 2.53 6.71
C PRO A 53 28.48 2.14 5.29
N ASP A 54 29.79 2.19 5.00
CA ASP A 54 30.28 1.85 3.67
C ASP A 54 29.97 0.38 3.27
N PRO A 55 29.76 0.11 1.97
CA PRO A 55 29.66 1.10 0.89
C PRO A 55 28.35 1.88 0.94
N ASN A 56 28.45 3.20 0.86
CA ASN A 56 27.30 4.08 0.64
C ASN A 56 27.10 4.28 -0.87
N TYR A 57 25.85 4.17 -1.34
CA TYR A 57 25.48 4.37 -2.75
C TYR A 57 24.63 5.63 -2.93
N PRO A 58 25.18 6.83 -2.67
CA PRO A 58 24.41 8.07 -2.70
C PRO A 58 23.82 8.36 -4.08
N GLN A 59 24.45 7.88 -5.16
CA GLN A 59 23.96 8.09 -6.53
C GLN A 59 22.58 7.47 -6.81
N TYR A 60 22.16 6.45 -6.06
CA TYR A 60 20.87 5.78 -6.24
C TYR A 60 19.84 6.17 -5.18
N ARG A 61 20.23 7.01 -4.20
CA ARG A 61 19.32 7.46 -3.14
C ARG A 61 18.57 8.70 -3.61
N ILE A 62 17.25 8.67 -3.45
CA ILE A 62 16.38 9.83 -3.64
C ILE A 62 16.14 10.45 -2.28
N GLU A 63 16.55 11.70 -2.09
CA GLU A 63 16.33 12.44 -0.85
C GLU A 63 14.85 12.88 -0.73
N PRO A 64 14.33 13.06 0.50
CA PRO A 64 13.01 13.64 0.69
C PRO A 64 12.86 14.96 -0.07
N GLU A 65 11.72 15.13 -0.74
CA GLU A 65 11.39 16.32 -1.55
C GLU A 65 12.26 16.51 -2.81
N GLN A 66 13.20 15.62 -3.09
CA GLN A 66 13.99 15.67 -4.32
C GLN A 66 13.11 15.37 -5.53
N HIS A 67 13.01 16.34 -6.45
CA HIS A 67 12.41 16.11 -7.75
C HIS A 67 13.35 15.24 -8.61
N MET A 68 12.83 14.12 -9.11
CA MET A 68 13.57 13.15 -9.89
C MET A 68 12.83 12.82 -11.19
N LYS A 69 13.60 12.63 -12.27
CA LYS A 69 13.10 12.10 -13.54
C LYS A 69 13.68 10.71 -13.73
N LEU A 70 12.84 9.69 -13.91
CA LEU A 70 13.33 8.32 -14.09
C LEU A 70 14.30 8.19 -15.28
N ALA A 71 14.10 8.99 -16.33
CA ALA A 71 14.98 9.04 -17.50
C ALA A 71 16.41 9.55 -17.22
N SER A 72 16.70 10.05 -16.01
CA SER A 72 18.08 10.39 -15.62
C SER A 72 18.88 9.17 -15.12
N PHE A 73 18.25 8.00 -15.00
CA PHE A 73 18.91 6.76 -14.59
C PHE A 73 19.08 5.85 -15.81
N GLU A 74 20.32 5.48 -16.10
CA GLU A 74 20.67 4.53 -17.15
C GLU A 74 20.36 3.10 -16.67
N PRO A 75 19.42 2.36 -17.30
CA PRO A 75 19.05 1.02 -16.84
C PRO A 75 20.18 -0.01 -16.97
N ASP A 76 21.10 0.21 -17.92
CA ASP A 76 22.25 -0.66 -18.19
C ASP A 76 23.52 -0.22 -17.45
N ALA A 77 23.42 0.72 -16.51
CA ALA A 77 24.56 1.17 -15.72
C ALA A 77 25.19 -0.01 -14.95
N SER A 78 26.50 -0.21 -15.13
CA SER A 78 27.29 -1.24 -14.43
C SER A 78 28.43 -0.66 -13.59
N GLU A 79 28.42 0.66 -13.34
CA GLU A 79 29.48 1.38 -12.63
C GLU A 79 30.89 1.06 -13.17
N HIS A 80 31.76 0.49 -12.33
CA HIS A 80 33.12 0.06 -12.64
C HIS A 80 33.21 -1.45 -12.91
N TYR A 81 32.09 -2.16 -12.90
CA TYR A 81 32.05 -3.59 -13.22
C TYR A 81 32.02 -3.78 -14.74
N HIS A 82 33.05 -4.44 -15.25
CA HIS A 82 33.23 -4.66 -16.70
C HIS A 82 33.01 -6.11 -17.10
N SER A 83 33.00 -7.05 -16.13
CA SER A 83 32.72 -8.45 -16.38
C SER A 83 31.90 -9.08 -15.26
N GLY A 84 31.15 -10.14 -15.59
CA GLY A 84 30.38 -10.90 -14.59
C GLY A 84 31.26 -11.61 -13.54
N LYS A 85 32.57 -11.76 -13.80
CA LYS A 85 33.51 -12.32 -12.83
C LYS A 85 33.79 -11.34 -11.69
N ASP A 86 33.98 -10.06 -12.02
CA ASP A 86 34.28 -9.01 -11.04
C ASP A 86 33.14 -8.83 -10.04
N VAL A 87 31.89 -8.97 -10.51
CA VAL A 87 30.68 -8.87 -9.68
C VAL A 87 30.51 -10.07 -8.75
N LYS A 88 30.98 -11.26 -9.15
CA LYS A 88 30.72 -12.50 -8.41
C LYS A 88 31.40 -12.49 -7.05
N ASP A 89 32.68 -12.10 -7.00
CA ASP A 89 33.47 -12.12 -5.78
C ASP A 89 32.94 -11.07 -4.78
N GLU A 90 32.58 -9.88 -5.26
CA GLU A 90 31.95 -8.84 -4.44
C GLU A 90 30.57 -9.26 -3.94
N LEU A 91 29.74 -9.87 -4.80
CA LEU A 91 28.42 -10.37 -4.40
C LEU A 91 28.54 -11.45 -3.31
N ASP A 92 29.49 -12.37 -3.43
CA ASP A 92 29.74 -13.41 -2.42
C ASP A 92 30.27 -12.82 -1.11
N LEU A 93 31.07 -11.75 -1.17
CA LEU A 93 31.49 -10.98 0.02
C LEU A 93 30.28 -10.32 0.70
N GLN A 94 29.43 -9.62 -0.05
CA GLN A 94 28.26 -8.95 0.52
C GLN A 94 27.22 -9.93 1.04
N ARG A 95 27.02 -11.10 0.42
CA ARG A 95 26.16 -12.17 0.94
C ARG A 95 26.58 -12.64 2.32
N LYS A 96 27.88 -12.92 2.51
CA LYS A 96 28.43 -13.29 3.82
C LYS A 96 28.22 -12.20 4.87
N ARG A 97 28.37 -10.94 4.47
CA ARG A 97 28.09 -9.79 5.34
C ARG A 97 26.60 -9.71 5.71
N ILE A 98 25.69 -9.91 4.75
CA ILE A 98 24.25 -9.94 4.99
C ILE A 98 23.88 -11.08 5.93
N GLU A 99 24.49 -12.27 5.78
CA GLU A 99 24.29 -13.41 6.67
C GLU A 99 24.68 -13.07 8.12
N ASP A 100 25.88 -12.53 8.35
CA ASP A 100 26.34 -12.09 9.68
C ASP A 100 25.41 -11.03 10.29
N LEU A 101 25.09 -10.00 9.50
CA LEU A 101 24.21 -8.91 9.96
C LEU A 101 22.80 -9.41 10.27
N GLN A 102 22.26 -10.35 9.48
CA GLN A 102 20.97 -10.94 9.75
C GLN A 102 20.98 -11.77 11.04
N ALA A 103 22.04 -12.55 11.30
CA ALA A 103 22.20 -13.29 12.55
C ALA A 103 22.21 -12.34 13.76
N ARG A 104 22.92 -11.21 13.65
CA ARG A 104 22.97 -10.17 14.68
C ARG A 104 21.62 -9.48 14.88
N LEU A 105 20.93 -9.12 13.80
CA LEU A 105 19.57 -8.56 13.85
C LEU A 105 18.62 -9.50 14.60
N TYR A 106 18.66 -10.79 14.25
CA TYR A 106 17.84 -11.83 14.85
C TYR A 106 18.13 -12.03 16.34
N ALA A 107 19.40 -12.03 16.73
CA ALA A 107 19.81 -12.16 18.12
C ALA A 107 19.44 -10.93 18.95
N GLU A 108 19.56 -9.72 18.38
CA GLU A 108 19.29 -8.48 19.11
C GLU A 108 17.79 -8.28 19.41
N ARG A 109 16.90 -8.66 18.48
CA ARG A 109 15.43 -8.47 18.60
C ARG A 109 14.96 -7.06 19.00
N LYS A 110 15.67 -6.02 18.57
CA LYS A 110 15.27 -4.62 18.80
C LYS A 110 14.69 -3.94 17.56
N GLN A 111 15.17 -4.31 16.38
CA GLN A 111 14.81 -3.70 15.09
C GLN A 111 14.23 -4.76 14.15
N GLY A 112 13.39 -4.36 13.21
CA GLY A 112 12.97 -5.19 12.06
C GLY A 112 13.34 -4.48 10.77
N LEU A 113 13.66 -5.24 9.72
CA LEU A 113 14.05 -4.69 8.42
C LEU A 113 12.99 -5.01 7.38
N LEU A 114 12.35 -3.97 6.83
CA LEU A 114 11.43 -4.09 5.71
C LEU A 114 12.16 -3.68 4.43
N ILE A 115 12.14 -4.56 3.43
CA ILE A 115 12.72 -4.29 2.10
C ILE A 115 11.58 -4.35 1.10
N VAL A 116 11.37 -3.26 0.36
CA VAL A 116 10.32 -3.16 -0.65
C VAL A 116 10.95 -3.20 -2.03
N LEU A 117 10.58 -4.18 -2.84
CA LEU A 117 11.01 -4.32 -4.23
C LEU A 117 9.86 -3.97 -5.17
N GLN A 118 10.04 -2.89 -5.91
CA GLN A 118 9.13 -2.42 -6.96
C GLN A 118 9.86 -2.31 -8.29
N ALA A 119 9.24 -2.84 -9.33
CA ALA A 119 9.76 -2.82 -10.70
C ALA A 119 8.64 -3.24 -11.66
N MET A 120 8.79 -2.90 -12.94
CA MET A 120 7.95 -3.43 -14.01
C MET A 120 8.01 -4.98 -14.06
N ASP A 121 7.06 -5.58 -14.78
CA ASP A 121 7.14 -7.00 -15.11
C ASP A 121 8.48 -7.31 -15.80
N THR A 122 9.01 -8.51 -15.52
CA THR A 122 10.36 -8.96 -15.91
C THR A 122 11.53 -8.08 -15.43
N GLY A 123 11.31 -7.07 -14.58
CA GLY A 123 12.34 -6.21 -14.00
C GLY A 123 13.25 -6.85 -12.93
N GLY A 124 13.37 -8.18 -12.92
CA GLY A 124 14.39 -8.88 -12.11
C GLY A 124 14.12 -9.08 -10.61
N LYS A 125 12.99 -8.61 -10.05
CA LYS A 125 12.68 -8.68 -8.60
C LYS A 125 12.96 -10.06 -7.98
N ASP A 126 12.41 -11.11 -8.58
CA ASP A 126 12.58 -12.49 -8.08
C ASP A 126 14.03 -12.99 -8.15
N GLY A 127 14.75 -12.56 -9.19
CA GLY A 127 16.18 -12.87 -9.35
C GLY A 127 17.01 -12.16 -8.29
N THR A 128 16.71 -10.89 -8.02
CA THR A 128 17.36 -10.09 -6.97
C THR A 128 17.15 -10.71 -5.59
N VAL A 129 15.93 -11.13 -5.24
CA VAL A 129 15.68 -11.79 -3.94
C VAL A 129 16.51 -13.05 -3.80
N ARG A 130 16.47 -13.94 -4.81
CA ARG A 130 17.23 -15.19 -4.80
C ARG A 130 18.74 -14.96 -4.78
N GLY A 131 19.21 -13.96 -5.54
CA GLY A 131 20.61 -13.63 -5.67
C GLY A 131 21.17 -13.00 -4.41
N VAL A 132 20.55 -11.96 -3.88
CA VAL A 132 21.09 -11.17 -2.75
C VAL A 132 20.96 -11.91 -1.42
N PHE A 133 19.84 -12.58 -1.18
CA PHE A 133 19.55 -13.23 0.12
C PHE A 133 19.94 -14.71 0.16
N GLN A 134 20.75 -15.17 -0.80
CA GLN A 134 21.29 -16.53 -0.77
C GLN A 134 22.15 -16.73 0.48
N GLY A 135 21.89 -17.80 1.24
CA GLY A 135 22.63 -18.14 2.47
C GLY A 135 22.03 -17.57 3.75
N VAL A 136 21.12 -16.60 3.66
CA VAL A 136 20.44 -16.04 4.84
C VAL A 136 19.59 -17.13 5.52
N ASN A 137 19.60 -17.15 6.85
CA ASN A 137 18.82 -18.12 7.61
C ASN A 137 17.31 -17.88 7.38
N PRO A 138 16.56 -18.86 6.85
CA PRO A 138 15.14 -18.69 6.55
C PRO A 138 14.28 -18.45 7.80
N GLN A 139 14.76 -18.76 9.00
CA GLN A 139 14.07 -18.45 10.25
C GLN A 139 14.05 -16.95 10.59
N GLY A 140 14.91 -16.15 9.95
CA GLY A 140 15.02 -14.72 10.18
C GLY A 140 14.70 -13.85 8.97
N CYS A 141 14.29 -14.44 7.85
CA CYS A 141 13.96 -13.73 6.62
C CYS A 141 12.73 -14.33 5.94
N GLN A 142 11.74 -13.49 5.63
CA GLN A 142 10.51 -13.89 4.94
C GLN A 142 10.29 -13.04 3.69
N VAL A 143 9.66 -13.63 2.68
CA VAL A 143 9.30 -12.95 1.43
C VAL A 143 7.79 -13.00 1.27
N TRP A 144 7.16 -11.85 1.07
CA TRP A 144 5.73 -11.73 0.75
C TRP A 144 5.58 -11.18 -0.66
N SER A 145 4.99 -11.98 -1.54
CA SER A 145 4.62 -11.55 -2.88
C SER A 145 3.15 -11.19 -2.94
N PHE A 146 2.84 -9.93 -3.22
CA PHE A 146 1.45 -9.45 -3.29
C PHE A 146 0.92 -9.61 -4.72
N LYS A 147 -0.31 -10.11 -4.83
CA LYS A 147 -1.06 -10.21 -6.09
C LYS A 147 -2.32 -9.34 -6.00
N ALA A 148 -3.25 -9.50 -6.94
CA ALA A 148 -4.58 -8.94 -6.83
C ALA A 148 -5.18 -9.22 -5.43
N PRO A 149 -5.81 -8.23 -4.78
CA PRO A 149 -6.38 -8.39 -3.46
C PRO A 149 -7.53 -9.40 -3.47
N SER A 150 -7.67 -10.18 -2.40
CA SER A 150 -8.82 -11.05 -2.17
C SER A 150 -10.08 -10.26 -1.80
N SER A 151 -11.23 -10.91 -1.81
CA SER A 151 -12.49 -10.28 -1.35
C SER A 151 -12.38 -9.75 0.08
N GLU A 152 -11.76 -10.50 0.99
CA GLU A 152 -11.52 -10.05 2.38
C GLU A 152 -10.60 -8.82 2.42
N GLU A 153 -9.52 -8.82 1.63
CA GLU A 153 -8.60 -7.68 1.59
C GLU A 153 -9.27 -6.41 1.03
N LEU A 154 -10.24 -6.57 0.12
CA LEU A 154 -11.03 -5.46 -0.44
C LEU A 154 -12.08 -4.89 0.54
N GLU A 155 -12.42 -5.63 1.60
CA GLU A 155 -13.33 -5.15 2.66
C GLU A 155 -12.60 -4.27 3.70
N HIS A 156 -11.27 -4.20 3.64
CA HIS A 156 -10.42 -3.37 4.49
C HIS A 156 -9.80 -2.20 3.71
N ASP A 157 -9.15 -1.27 4.41
CA ASP A 157 -8.32 -0.26 3.76
C ASP A 157 -7.11 -0.91 3.06
N PHE A 158 -6.60 -0.27 2.01
CA PHE A 158 -5.55 -0.88 1.16
C PHE A 158 -4.25 -1.19 1.93
N LEU A 159 -3.94 -0.47 3.03
CA LEU A 159 -2.74 -0.69 3.82
C LEU A 159 -2.85 -1.91 4.74
N TRP A 160 -4.07 -2.31 5.11
CA TRP A 160 -4.33 -3.41 6.05
C TRP A 160 -3.54 -4.68 5.71
N ARG A 161 -3.60 -5.13 4.45
CA ARG A 161 -2.94 -6.37 4.02
C ARG A 161 -1.42 -6.29 4.12
N TYR A 162 -0.83 -5.12 3.87
CA TYR A 162 0.61 -4.91 3.94
C TYR A 162 1.07 -4.75 5.38
N HIS A 163 0.30 -4.02 6.19
CA HIS A 163 0.61 -3.82 7.60
C HIS A 163 0.64 -5.16 8.36
N LYS A 164 -0.23 -6.11 8.02
CA LYS A 164 -0.20 -7.48 8.58
C LYS A 164 1.09 -8.26 8.30
N LYS A 165 1.90 -7.82 7.34
CA LYS A 165 3.11 -8.52 6.85
C LYS A 165 4.41 -7.79 7.16
N VAL A 166 4.37 -6.65 7.85
CA VAL A 166 5.59 -5.94 8.29
C VAL A 166 6.46 -6.84 9.19
N PRO A 167 7.79 -6.64 9.22
CA PRO A 167 8.67 -7.50 10.00
C PRO A 167 8.43 -7.34 11.50
N GLU A 168 8.44 -8.45 12.21
CA GLU A 168 8.64 -8.45 13.65
C GLU A 168 10.09 -8.05 13.99
N ARG A 169 10.34 -7.74 15.27
CA ARG A 169 11.71 -7.44 15.72
C ARG A 169 12.61 -8.67 15.58
N GLY A 170 13.78 -8.47 14.98
CA GLY A 170 14.76 -9.48 14.64
C GLY A 170 14.55 -10.11 13.25
N MET A 171 13.50 -9.70 12.52
CA MET A 171 13.16 -10.27 11.23
C MET A 171 13.48 -9.34 10.08
N ILE A 172 13.84 -9.94 8.94
CA ILE A 172 13.80 -9.31 7.63
C ILE A 172 12.50 -9.73 6.93
N THR A 173 11.76 -8.77 6.41
CA THR A 173 10.61 -9.02 5.53
C THR A 173 10.88 -8.34 4.20
N ILE A 174 10.80 -9.11 3.12
CA ILE A 174 10.93 -8.61 1.76
C ILE A 174 9.55 -8.60 1.10
N PHE A 175 9.08 -7.42 0.73
CA PHE A 175 7.89 -7.21 -0.07
C PHE A 175 8.27 -7.23 -1.56
N ASN A 176 7.79 -8.24 -2.27
CA ASN A 176 7.89 -8.34 -3.72
C ASN A 176 6.55 -7.89 -4.32
N ARG A 177 6.53 -6.64 -4.84
CA ARG A 177 5.34 -5.77 -4.89
C ARG A 177 4.92 -5.34 -3.48
N SER A 178 4.19 -4.24 -3.35
CA SER A 178 3.89 -3.60 -2.07
C SER A 178 2.71 -2.63 -2.18
N HIS A 179 2.47 -1.84 -1.14
CA HIS A 179 1.46 -0.77 -1.08
C HIS A 179 1.64 0.37 -2.10
N TYR A 180 2.69 0.33 -2.93
CA TYR A 180 2.86 1.24 -4.07
C TYR A 180 2.10 0.78 -5.33
N GLU A 181 1.57 -0.44 -5.36
CA GLU A 181 0.61 -0.91 -6.38
C GLU A 181 -0.73 -0.18 -6.23
#